data_AF-A0A2I0DBD3-F1
#
_entry.id   AF-A0A2I0DBD3-F1
#
_cell.length_a   1.000
_cell.length_b   1.000
_cell.length_c   1.000
_cell.angle_alpha   90.00
_cell.angle_beta   90.00
_cell.angle_gamma   90.00
#
_symmetry.space_group_name_H-M   'P 1'
#
loop_
_entity.id
_entity.type
_entity.pdbx_description
1 polymer ?
#
loop_
_entity_poly.entity_id
_entity_poly.type
_entity_poly.pdbx_seq_one_letter_code
_entity_poly.pdbx_strand_id
1 'polypeptide(L)' 'MLASDVYTIAKALSKEEFIKLSDMLRKDTIKKSKLPKKKNSLPDFTEKDALKYLLENYIQKA' A
#
# COMPACT_ATOMS: atom_id res chain seq x y z
N MET A 1 14.47 9.25 16.40
CA MET A 1 14.75 7.80 16.26
C MET A 1 14.79 7.49 14.78
N LEU A 2 15.96 7.14 14.26
CA LEU A 2 16.14 6.74 12.86
C LEU A 2 15.66 5.29 12.69
N ALA A 3 15.25 4.90 11.49
CA ALA A 3 14.84 3.51 11.20
C ALA A 3 15.93 2.48 11.54
N SER A 4 17.20 2.90 11.52
CA SER A 4 18.37 2.14 11.96
C SER A 4 18.30 1.73 13.43
N ASP A 5 17.82 2.62 14.30
CA ASP A 5 17.78 2.40 15.74
C ASP A 5 16.76 1.30 16.08
N VAL A 6 15.61 1.32 15.41
CA VAL A 6 14.54 0.32 15.55
C VAL A 6 15.02 -1.07 15.11
N TYR A 7 15.74 -1.15 13.99
CA TYR A 7 16.31 -2.41 13.50
C TYR A 7 17.36 -2.98 14.47
N THR A 8 18.21 -2.11 15.01
CA THR A 8 19.27 -2.51 15.95
C THR A 8 18.69 -3.07 17.24
N ILE A 9 17.63 -2.44 17.76
CA ILE A 9 16.90 -2.91 18.95
C ILE A 9 16.19 -4.25 18.68
N ALA A 10 15.50 -4.38 17.54
CA ALA A 10 14.80 -5.62 17.17
C ALA A 10 15.77 -6.79 16.98
N LYS A 11 16.98 -6.53 16.48
CA LYS A 11 18.03 -7.54 16.27
C LYS A 11 18.69 -7.98 17.58
N ALA A 12 18.67 -7.14 18.62
CA ALA A 12 19.20 -7.43 19.94
C ALA A 12 18.23 -8.24 20.83
N LEU A 13 16.95 -8.35 20.45
CA LEU A 13 15.96 -9.15 21.18
C LEU A 13 16.23 -10.65 21.05
N SER A 14 15.87 -11.42 22.09
CA SER A 14 15.82 -12.87 22.00
C SER A 14 14.73 -13.31 21.02
N LYS A 15 14.90 -14.48 20.38
CA LYS A 15 13.93 -15.03 19.40
C LYS A 15 12.53 -15.14 19.99
N GLU A 16 12.42 -15.50 21.26
CA GLU A 16 11.15 -15.64 21.97
C GLU A 16 10.43 -14.30 22.16
N GLU A 17 11.17 -13.27 22.55
CA GLU A 17 10.65 -11.92 22.74
C GLU A 17 10.24 -11.30 21.41
N PHE A 18 11.02 -11.55 20.35
CA PHE A 18 10.68 -11.12 19.00
C PHE A 18 9.36 -11.71 18.51
N ILE A 19 9.15 -13.02 18.72
CA ILE A 19 7.90 -13.69 18.37
C ILE A 19 6.75 -13.08 19.17
N LYS A 20 6.90 -12.93 20.49
CA LYS A 20 5.89 -12.34 21.38
C LYS A 20 5.51 -10.92 20.97
N LEU A 21 6.50 -10.09 20.63
CA LEU A 21 6.30 -8.71 20.19
C LEU A 21 5.64 -8.66 18.81
N SER A 22 6.04 -9.55 17.89
CA SER A 22 5.40 -9.69 16.58
C SER A 22 3.93 -10.09 16.69
N ASP A 23 3.59 -11.00 17.62
CA ASP A 23 2.22 -11.45 17.86
C ASP A 23 1.37 -10.35 18.51
N MET A 24 1.94 -9.54 19.41
CA MET A 24 1.27 -8.36 19.97
C MET A 24 0.96 -7.32 18.89
N LEU A 25 1.94 -6.96 18.06
CA LEU A 25 1.77 -6.00 16.96
C LEU A 25 0.75 -6.48 15.92
N ARG A 26 0.74 -7.79 15.60
CA ARG A 26 -0.24 -8.40 14.69
C ARG A 26 -1.66 -8.29 15.25
N LYS A 27 -1.87 -8.56 16.54
CA LYS A 27 -3.19 -8.45 17.19
C LYS A 27 -3.76 -7.03 17.13
N ASP A 28 -2.90 -6.02 17.27
CA ASP A 28 -3.32 -4.61 17.21
C ASP A 28 -3.57 -4.10 15.79
N THR A 29 -2.85 -4.65 14.80
CA THR A 29 -3.03 -4.29 13.38
C THR A 29 -4.27 -4.94 12.75
N ILE A 30 -4.64 -6.17 13.16
CA ILE A 30 -5.85 -6.86 12.69
C ILE A 30 -7.13 -6.06 13.03
N LYS A 31 -7.15 -5.31 14.14
CA LYS A 31 -8.30 -4.45 14.49
C LYS A 31 -8.54 -3.30 13.50
N LYS A 32 -7.54 -2.95 12.67
CA LYS A 32 -7.63 -1.82 11.72
C LYS A 32 -7.93 -2.25 10.27
N SER A 33 -7.97 -3.54 9.96
CA SER A 33 -8.17 -4.02 8.58
C SER A 33 -9.63 -4.24 8.22
N LYS A 34 -10.45 -3.20 8.33
CA LYS A 34 -11.54 -3.00 7.38
C LYS A 34 -11.09 -1.91 6.41
N LEU A 35 -9.98 -2.15 5.71
CA LEU A 35 -9.69 -1.37 4.51
C LEU A 35 -10.87 -1.64 3.56
N PRO A 36 -11.73 -0.64 3.27
CA PRO A 36 -12.77 -0.85 2.29
C PRO A 36 -12.02 -1.22 1.00
N LYS A 37 -12.32 -2.39 0.45
CA LYS A 37 -11.96 -2.70 -0.93
C LYS A 37 -12.76 -1.73 -1.79
N LYS A 38 -12.35 -0.46 -1.86
CA LYS A 38 -12.69 0.42 -2.96
C LYS A 38 -11.98 -0.16 -4.16
N LYS A 39 -12.60 -1.19 -4.73
CA LYS A 39 -12.45 -1.50 -6.14
C LYS A 39 -13.09 -0.27 -6.78
N ASN A 40 -12.31 0.78 -7.00
CA ASN A 40 -12.73 1.82 -7.90
C ASN A 40 -12.96 1.06 -9.21
N SER A 41 -14.22 0.81 -9.56
CA SER A 41 -14.56 0.41 -10.91
C SER A 41 -13.99 1.54 -11.76
N LEU A 42 -12.88 1.26 -12.44
CA LEU A 42 -12.46 2.13 -13.51
C LEU A 42 -13.68 2.28 -14.42
N PRO A 43 -13.97 3.49 -14.93
CA PRO A 43 -15.02 3.64 -15.91
C PRO A 43 -14.75 2.63 -17.04
N ASP A 44 -15.82 2.09 -17.63
CA ASP A 44 -15.73 1.17 -18.76
C ASP A 44 -15.12 1.94 -19.95
N PHE A 45 -13.80 1.99 -19.98
CA PHE A 45 -13.05 2.78 -20.93
C PHE A 45 -13.10 2.05 -22.27
N THR A 46 -13.94 2.55 -23.17
CA THR A 46 -14.16 1.91 -24.47
C THR A 46 -13.05 2.29 -25.45
N GLU A 47 -12.93 1.53 -26.54
CA GLU A 47 -11.99 1.85 -27.63
C GLU A 47 -12.18 3.27 -28.19
N LYS A 48 -13.43 3.76 -28.21
CA LYS A 48 -13.73 5.13 -28.64
C LYS A 48 -13.19 6.17 -27.66
N ASP A 49 -13.29 5.90 -26.37
CA ASP A 49 -12.73 6.79 -25.34
C ASP A 49 -11.21 6.82 -25.40
N ALA A 50 -10.58 5.69 -25.73
CA ALA A 50 -9.13 5.60 -25.96
C ALA A 50 -8.67 6.47 -27.13
N LEU A 51 -9.36 6.38 -28.27
CA LEU A 51 -9.07 7.18 -29.45
C LEU A 51 -9.26 8.67 -29.19
N LYS A 52 -10.36 9.04 -28.54
CA LYS A 52 -10.64 10.42 -28.15
C LYS A 52 -9.55 10.98 -27.22
N TYR A 53 -9.21 10.23 -26.17
CA TYR A 53 -8.16 10.61 -25.23
C TYR A 53 -6.81 10.80 -25.92
N LEU A 54 -6.44 9.88 -26.82
CA LEU A 54 -5.18 9.97 -27.55
C LEU A 54 -5.13 11.22 -28.44
N LEU A 55 -6.20 11.51 -29.18
CA LEU A 55 -6.27 12.71 -30.02
C LEU A 55 -6.20 14.00 -29.21
N GLU A 56 -6.98 14.10 -28.13
CA GLU A 56 -7.00 15.29 -27.27
C GLU A 56 -5.63 15.59 -26.64
N ASN A 57 -4.91 14.57 -26.18
CA ASN A 57 -3.65 14.76 -25.46
C ASN A 57 -2.42 14.80 -26.37
N TYR A 58 -2.47 14.15 -27.54
CA TYR A 58 -1.36 14.16 -28.50
C TYR A 58 -1.38 15.42 -29.38
N ILE A 59 -2.56 15.90 -29.79
CA ILE A 59 -2.68 17.07 -30.67
C ILE A 59 -2.49 18.38 -29.88
N GLN A 60 -2.97 18.47 -28.63
CA GLN A 60 -2.81 19.70 -27.83
C GLN A 60 -1.41 19.89 -27.24
N LYS A 61 -0.59 18.83 -27.23
CA LYS A 61 0.79 18.88 -26.71
C LYS A 61 1.84 19.08 -27.81
N ALA A 62 1.42 19.14 -29.08
CA ALA A 62 2.26 19.40 -30.24
C ALA A 62 2.30 20.90 -30.58
#